data_AF-A0AAW7GQB4-F1
#
_entry.id   AF-A0AAW7GQB4-F1
#
_cell.length_a   1.000
_cell.length_b   1.000
_cell.length_c   1.000
_cell.angle_alpha   90.00
_cell.angle_beta   90.00
_cell.angle_gamma   90.00
#
_symmetry.space_group_name_H-M   'P 1'
#
loop_
_entity.id
_entity.type
_entity.pdbx_description
1 polymer ?
#
loop_
_entity_poly.entity_id
_entity_poly.type
_entity_poly.pdbx_seq_one_letter_code
_entity_poly.pdbx_strand_id
1 'polypeptide(L)'
;MILKLIPIASLVFLAACSSSGAAHSPDNKSVSKNMTPSVKYASGRNSLTPVYTITSSNNSCVDNFNFLRRAGSEQYQKYSQDYIKIGNGYTFLNTNKNIMGDDAKAVYTMRLDMRLDTLCNRVNYAGYQVVKAKIKELYGI
;
A
#
# COMPACT_ATOMS: atom_id res chain seq x y z
N MET A 1 -65.90 -13.60 17.84
CA MET A 1 -65.16 -14.86 18.04
C MET A 1 -64.57 -15.26 16.69
N ILE A 2 -63.23 -15.19 16.58
CA ILE A 2 -62.33 -15.83 15.60
C ILE A 2 -62.55 -15.57 14.09
N LEU A 3 -61.64 -14.81 13.46
CA LEU A 3 -60.79 -15.27 12.32
C LEU A 3 -59.71 -14.19 12.02
N LYS A 4 -58.55 -14.27 12.69
CA LYS A 4 -57.25 -14.77 12.18
C LYS A 4 -56.56 -13.83 11.18
N LEU A 5 -55.52 -13.17 11.71
CA LEU A 5 -54.47 -12.41 11.04
C LEU A 5 -53.74 -13.26 9.99
N ILE A 6 -53.51 -12.68 8.81
CA ILE A 6 -52.64 -13.21 7.76
C ILE A 6 -51.26 -12.58 7.93
N PRO A 7 -50.16 -13.37 8.06
CA PRO A 7 -48.82 -12.80 8.10
C PRO A 7 -48.39 -12.42 6.67
N ILE A 8 -48.01 -11.16 6.49
CA ILE A 8 -47.40 -10.64 5.27
C ILE A 8 -46.03 -11.31 5.11
N ALA A 9 -45.94 -12.21 4.13
CA ALA A 9 -44.70 -12.83 3.70
C ALA A 9 -43.70 -11.73 3.29
N SER A 10 -42.61 -11.60 4.04
CA SER A 10 -41.48 -10.76 3.67
C SER A 10 -40.74 -11.42 2.50
N LEU A 11 -41.07 -10.99 1.28
CA LEU A 11 -40.28 -11.29 0.08
C LEU A 11 -38.99 -10.47 0.14
N VAL A 12 -37.90 -11.11 0.57
CA VAL A 12 -36.55 -10.56 0.46
C VAL A 12 -36.14 -10.63 -1.01
N PHE A 13 -36.21 -9.50 -1.72
CA PHE A 13 -35.61 -9.37 -3.04
C PHE A 13 -34.08 -9.27 -2.90
N LEU A 14 -33.39 -10.38 -3.13
CA LEU A 14 -31.96 -10.39 -3.40
C LEU A 14 -31.72 -9.81 -4.80
N ALA A 15 -31.40 -8.52 -4.88
CA ALA A 15 -30.88 -7.91 -6.10
C ALA A 15 -29.43 -8.34 -6.31
N ALA A 16 -29.23 -9.41 -7.09
CA ALA A 16 -27.93 -9.76 -7.65
C ALA A 16 -27.66 -8.89 -8.89
N CYS A 17 -26.77 -7.91 -8.77
CA CYS A 17 -26.22 -7.23 -9.95
C CYS A 17 -25.19 -8.15 -10.63
N SER A 18 -25.66 -9.06 -11.48
CA SER A 18 -24.82 -9.73 -12.48
C SER A 18 -24.69 -8.79 -13.68
N SER A 19 -23.50 -8.21 -13.88
CA SER A 19 -23.17 -7.56 -15.15
C SER A 19 -22.26 -8.49 -15.94
N SER A 20 -22.84 -9.16 -16.92
CA SER A 20 -22.11 -9.95 -17.91
C SER A 20 -22.41 -9.42 -19.30
N GLY A 21 -21.42 -8.73 -19.87
CA GLY A 21 -20.98 -8.96 -21.25
C GLY A 21 -21.50 -8.00 -22.32
N ALA A 22 -20.60 -7.14 -22.79
CA ALA A 22 -20.47 -6.85 -24.22
C ALA A 22 -19.00 -7.03 -24.62
N ALA A 23 -18.74 -7.99 -25.51
CA ALA A 23 -17.50 -8.14 -26.31
C ALA A 23 -17.88 -7.76 -27.76
N HIS A 24 -17.09 -7.03 -28.57
CA HIS A 24 -15.72 -7.27 -29.04
C HIS A 24 -15.09 -5.97 -29.60
N SER A 25 -13.85 -5.62 -29.18
CA SER A 25 -12.54 -5.56 -29.92
C SER A 25 -12.40 -4.59 -31.11
N PRO A 26 -11.18 -4.12 -31.48
CA PRO A 26 -9.91 -4.00 -30.75
C PRO A 26 -9.31 -2.57 -30.81
N ASP A 27 -8.61 -2.12 -29.78
CA ASP A 27 -7.60 -1.07 -30.00
C ASP A 27 -6.42 -1.23 -29.04
N ASN A 28 -5.28 -1.52 -29.63
CA ASN A 28 -3.99 -1.56 -28.98
C ASN A 28 -3.61 -0.15 -28.53
N LYS A 29 -3.88 0.18 -27.27
CA LYS A 29 -3.02 1.11 -26.52
C LYS A 29 -2.73 0.52 -25.16
N SER A 30 -1.48 0.10 -25.01
CA SER A 30 -0.82 -0.06 -23.72
C SER A 30 -1.18 1.11 -22.82
N VAL A 31 -2.05 0.87 -21.83
CA VAL A 31 -2.26 1.81 -20.74
C VAL A 31 -0.95 1.83 -19.96
N SER A 32 -0.13 2.81 -20.30
CA SER A 32 1.03 3.22 -19.52
C SER A 32 0.54 3.46 -18.09
N LYS A 33 0.86 2.55 -17.19
CA LYS A 33 0.58 2.66 -15.76
C LYS A 33 1.58 3.60 -15.10
N ASN A 34 1.75 4.79 -15.68
CA ASN A 34 2.41 5.92 -15.06
C ASN A 34 1.37 7.04 -14.94
N MET A 35 0.47 6.88 -13.97
CA MET A 35 -0.27 8.01 -13.43
C MET A 35 0.73 8.84 -12.61
N THR A 36 1.65 9.52 -13.30
CA THR A 36 2.35 10.67 -12.72
C THR A 36 1.30 11.77 -12.64
N PRO A 37 0.95 12.26 -11.44
CA PRO A 37 0.15 13.48 -11.34
C PRO A 37 0.82 14.55 -12.20
N SER A 38 0.06 15.27 -13.02
CA SER A 38 0.60 16.42 -13.75
C SER A 38 0.90 17.51 -12.72
N VAL A 39 2.10 17.46 -12.13
CA VAL A 39 2.56 18.47 -11.20
C VAL A 39 2.86 19.71 -12.02
N LYS A 40 1.93 20.66 -12.06
CA LYS A 40 2.25 22.05 -12.42
C LYS A 40 3.08 22.62 -11.27
N TYR A 41 4.37 22.27 -11.21
CA TYR A 41 5.33 23.05 -10.42
C TYR A 41 5.19 24.51 -10.89
N ALA A 42 5.23 25.46 -9.96
CA ALA A 42 5.18 26.89 -10.27
C ALA A 42 6.20 27.18 -11.37
N SER A 43 5.71 27.27 -12.61
CA SER A 43 6.51 27.51 -13.79
C SER A 43 6.78 29.00 -13.80
N GLY A 44 7.86 29.41 -13.12
CA GLY A 44 8.16 30.82 -12.94
C GLY A 44 9.29 31.04 -11.98
N ARG A 45 10.50 31.08 -12.55
CA ARG A 45 11.71 31.78 -12.09
C ARG A 45 11.57 32.49 -10.74
N ASN A 46 12.27 31.96 -9.73
CA ASN A 46 13.09 32.69 -8.76
C ASN A 46 13.98 31.65 -8.07
N SER A 47 15.27 31.63 -8.42
CA SER A 47 16.27 30.72 -7.85
C SER A 47 16.45 31.01 -6.36
N LEU A 48 16.25 30.01 -5.49
CA LEU A 48 16.94 29.99 -4.19
C LEU A 48 17.53 28.63 -3.77
N THR A 49 17.16 27.49 -4.37
CA THR A 49 17.91 26.23 -4.17
C THR A 49 17.68 25.26 -5.33
N PRO A 50 18.70 24.48 -5.75
CA PRO A 50 18.50 23.33 -6.62
C PRO A 50 17.55 22.34 -5.92
N VAL A 51 16.41 22.05 -6.55
CA VAL A 51 15.51 20.99 -6.11
C VAL A 51 16.07 19.67 -6.61
N TYR A 52 16.79 18.96 -5.74
CA TYR A 52 17.20 17.57 -6.01
C TYR A 52 15.97 16.67 -5.84
N THR A 53 15.41 16.20 -6.95
CA THR A 53 14.38 15.16 -6.93
C THR A 53 15.03 13.81 -6.63
N ILE A 54 14.36 13.00 -5.82
CA ILE A 54 14.82 11.63 -5.54
C ILE A 54 14.20 10.72 -6.61
N THR A 55 15.05 10.02 -7.36
CA THR A 55 14.60 8.98 -8.29
C THR A 55 13.99 7.82 -7.52
N SER A 56 12.80 7.37 -7.94
CA SER A 56 12.16 6.17 -7.41
C SER A 56 13.04 4.95 -7.60
N SER A 57 13.07 4.04 -6.63
CA SER A 57 13.77 2.77 -6.72
C SER A 57 12.97 1.70 -7.47
N ASN A 58 11.83 2.05 -8.08
CA ASN A 58 10.83 1.12 -8.65
C ASN A 58 10.28 0.10 -7.61
N ASN A 59 10.44 0.37 -6.31
CA ASN A 59 9.86 -0.41 -5.23
C ASN A 59 9.18 0.55 -4.25
N SER A 60 7.85 0.52 -4.21
CA SER A 60 7.05 1.46 -3.43
C SER A 60 7.35 1.40 -1.93
N CYS A 61 7.66 0.22 -1.38
CA CYS A 61 8.00 0.09 0.03
C CYS A 61 9.32 0.79 0.36
N VAL A 62 10.35 0.58 -0.47
CA VAL A 62 11.66 1.24 -0.32
C VAL A 62 11.54 2.75 -0.52
N ASP A 63 10.77 3.18 -1.51
CA ASP A 63 10.51 4.60 -1.75
C ASP A 63 9.80 5.26 -0.57
N ASN A 64 8.81 4.59 0.03
CA ASN A 64 8.13 5.09 1.23
C ASN A 64 9.07 5.14 2.45
N PHE A 65 9.98 4.17 2.60
CA PHE A 65 11.03 4.24 3.63
C PHE A 65 11.96 5.44 3.42
N ASN A 66 12.40 5.65 2.17
CA ASN A 66 13.22 6.80 1.81
C ASN A 66 12.50 8.11 2.07
N PHE A 67 11.21 8.18 1.77
CA PHE A 67 10.36 9.32 2.07
C PHE A 67 10.32 9.60 3.58
N LEU A 68 10.00 8.60 4.42
CA LEU A 68 9.96 8.78 5.88
C LEU A 68 11.30 9.27 6.45
N ARG A 69 12.42 8.71 5.97
CA ARG A 69 13.76 9.13 6.37
C ARG A 69 14.01 10.59 6.06
N ARG A 70 13.69 11.01 4.84
CA ARG A 70 13.92 12.38 4.35
C ARG A 70 13.00 13.40 5.02
N ALA A 71 11.77 12.98 5.31
CA ALA A 71 10.79 13.80 6.03
C ALA A 71 11.09 13.92 7.53
N GLY A 72 12.10 13.23 8.06
CA GLY A 72 12.42 13.26 9.49
C GLY A 72 11.35 12.61 10.36
N SER A 73 10.60 11.64 9.83
CA SER A 73 9.54 10.97 10.59
C SER A 73 10.12 10.21 11.78
N GLU A 74 9.58 10.42 12.97
CA GLU A 74 9.96 9.67 14.19
C GLU A 74 9.76 8.15 14.04
N GLN A 75 8.82 7.74 13.20
CA GLN A 75 8.53 6.33 12.94
C GLN A 75 9.64 5.63 12.13
N TYR A 76 10.51 6.39 11.44
CA TYR A 76 11.54 5.85 10.56
C TYR A 76 12.49 4.91 11.30
N GLN A 77 12.97 5.28 12.49
CA GLN A 77 13.92 4.45 13.24
C GLN A 77 13.30 3.11 13.62
N LYS A 78 12.08 3.13 14.15
CA LYS A 78 11.35 1.91 14.54
C LYS A 78 11.13 0.99 13.34
N TYR A 79 10.63 1.53 12.23
CA TYR A 79 10.38 0.71 11.04
C TYR A 79 11.65 0.18 10.39
N SER A 80 12.76 0.93 10.47
CA SER A 80 14.06 0.46 9.98
C SER A 80 14.57 -0.73 10.81
N GLN A 81 14.40 -0.68 12.13
CA GLN A 81 14.74 -1.82 13.00
C GLN A 81 13.84 -3.04 12.73
N ASP A 82 12.53 -2.82 12.53
CA ASP A 82 11.60 -3.88 12.16
C ASP A 82 12.01 -4.53 10.81
N TYR A 83 12.43 -3.72 9.83
CA TYR A 83 12.94 -4.19 8.53
C TYR A 83 14.19 -5.04 8.67
N ILE A 84 15.18 -4.59 9.47
CA ILE A 84 16.41 -5.34 9.74
C ILE A 84 16.11 -6.71 10.36
N LYS A 85 15.18 -6.77 11.34
CA LYS A 85 14.78 -8.04 11.97
C LYS A 85 14.15 -9.01 10.96
N ILE A 86 13.32 -8.50 10.06
CA ILE A 86 12.73 -9.31 8.97
C ILE A 86 13.83 -9.81 8.02
N GLY A 87 14.76 -8.95 7.63
CA GLY A 87 15.91 -9.32 6.79
C GLY A 87 16.80 -10.40 7.41
N ASN A 88 17.05 -10.30 8.72
CA ASN A 88 17.76 -11.35 9.46
C ASN A 88 17.00 -12.68 9.44
N GLY A 89 15.67 -12.63 9.52
CA GLY A 89 14.81 -13.81 9.37
C GLY A 89 14.92 -14.46 7.99
N TYR A 90 14.90 -13.68 6.91
CA TYR A 90 15.15 -14.22 5.56
C TYR A 90 16.57 -14.79 5.41
N THR A 91 17.57 -14.18 6.05
CA THR A 91 18.94 -14.71 6.07
C THR A 91 18.99 -16.08 6.75
N PHE A 92 18.33 -16.23 7.91
CA PHE A 92 18.18 -17.50 8.59
C PHE A 92 17.47 -18.55 7.71
N LEU A 93 16.33 -18.18 7.12
CA LEU A 93 15.58 -19.07 6.23
C LEU A 93 16.46 -19.53 5.05
N ASN A 94 17.12 -18.61 4.35
CA ASN A 94 17.90 -18.96 3.16
C ASN A 94 19.11 -19.83 3.48
N THR A 95 19.71 -19.64 4.66
CA THR A 95 20.84 -20.44 5.15
C THR A 95 20.40 -21.87 5.48
N ASN A 96 19.21 -22.04 6.06
CA ASN A 96 18.79 -23.31 6.66
C ASN A 96 17.69 -24.06 5.88
N LYS A 97 17.07 -23.47 4.86
CA LYS A 97 15.88 -24.04 4.18
C LYS A 97 16.06 -25.46 3.63
N ASN A 98 17.29 -25.88 3.34
CA ASN A 98 17.58 -27.22 2.80
C ASN A 98 17.63 -28.30 3.90
N ILE A 99 17.70 -27.92 5.17
CA ILE A 99 17.68 -28.83 6.32
C ILE A 99 16.44 -28.64 7.22
N MET A 100 15.56 -27.71 6.86
CA MET A 100 14.28 -27.49 7.55
C MET A 100 13.24 -28.49 7.06
N GLY A 101 12.40 -28.98 7.97
CA GLY A 101 11.17 -29.70 7.59
C GLY A 101 10.25 -28.80 6.75
N ASP A 102 9.53 -29.40 5.80
CA ASP A 102 8.79 -28.66 4.77
C ASP A 102 7.73 -27.72 5.36
N ASP A 103 6.96 -28.18 6.35
CA ASP A 103 5.95 -27.36 7.02
C ASP A 103 6.56 -26.18 7.78
N ALA A 104 7.66 -26.43 8.49
CA ALA A 104 8.36 -25.38 9.24
C ALA A 104 8.91 -24.30 8.30
N LYS A 105 9.50 -24.73 7.16
CA LYS A 105 9.98 -23.84 6.10
C LYS A 105 8.83 -23.01 5.52
N ALA A 106 7.70 -23.65 5.19
CA ALA A 106 6.54 -22.97 4.62
C ALA A 106 5.94 -21.94 5.58
N VAL A 107 5.69 -22.34 6.84
CA VAL A 107 5.10 -21.46 7.86
C VAL A 107 6.03 -20.28 8.17
N TYR A 108 7.35 -20.52 8.28
CA TYR A 108 8.30 -19.46 8.53
C TYR A 108 8.39 -18.47 7.36
N THR A 109 8.41 -18.97 6.12
CA THR A 109 8.37 -18.14 4.90
C THR A 109 7.14 -17.26 4.89
N MET A 110 5.94 -17.86 5.03
CA MET A 110 4.68 -17.12 5.09
C MET A 110 4.69 -16.07 6.20
N ARG A 111 5.28 -16.37 7.37
CA ARG A 111 5.36 -15.41 8.47
C ARG A 111 6.26 -14.24 8.14
N LEU A 112 7.40 -14.46 7.48
CA LEU A 112 8.30 -13.40 7.05
C LEU A 112 7.63 -12.51 6.00
N ASP A 113 6.98 -13.10 5.00
CA ASP A 113 6.28 -12.37 3.93
C ASP A 113 5.17 -11.48 4.52
N MET A 114 4.31 -12.04 5.38
CA MET A 114 3.26 -11.26 6.06
C MET A 114 3.84 -10.11 6.90
N ARG A 115 4.97 -10.33 7.58
CA ARG A 115 5.63 -9.28 8.38
C ARG A 115 6.17 -8.17 7.50
N LEU A 116 6.79 -8.52 6.36
CA LEU A 116 7.30 -7.57 5.39
C LEU A 116 6.17 -6.73 4.79
N ASP A 117 5.10 -7.37 4.32
CA ASP A 117 3.93 -6.68 3.75
C ASP A 117 3.28 -5.75 4.78
N THR A 118 3.10 -6.24 6.01
CA THR A 118 2.55 -5.43 7.11
C THR A 118 3.44 -4.22 7.39
N LEU A 119 4.75 -4.38 7.38
CA LEU A 119 5.69 -3.29 7.59
C LEU A 119 5.60 -2.27 6.45
N CYS A 120 5.59 -2.71 5.20
CA CYS A 120 5.46 -1.85 4.03
C CYS A 120 4.15 -1.03 4.06
N ASN A 121 3.04 -1.63 4.48
CA ASN A 121 1.77 -0.93 4.65
C ASN A 121 1.82 0.12 5.77
N ARG A 122 2.47 -0.19 6.90
CA ARG A 122 2.65 0.77 8.00
C ARG A 122 3.53 1.96 7.59
N VAL A 123 4.58 1.70 6.82
CA VAL A 123 5.49 2.72 6.29
C VAL A 123 4.74 3.63 5.31
N ASN A 124 3.96 3.04 4.40
CA ASN A 124 3.09 3.79 3.48
C ASN A 124 2.08 4.68 4.23
N TYR A 125 1.41 4.13 5.24
CA TYR A 125 0.46 4.88 6.06
C TYR A 125 1.12 6.03 6.83
N ALA A 126 2.29 5.79 7.43
CA ALA A 126 3.06 6.86 8.06
C ALA A 126 3.47 7.94 7.04
N GLY A 127 3.78 7.54 5.81
CA GLY A 127 4.04 8.47 4.71
C GLY A 127 2.83 9.38 4.46
N TYR A 128 1.62 8.80 4.38
CA TYR A 128 0.39 9.58 4.28
C TYR A 128 0.20 10.55 5.47
N GLN A 129 0.52 10.14 6.70
CA GLN A 129 0.40 11.03 7.86
C GLN A 129 1.34 12.23 7.79
N VAL A 130 2.58 12.05 7.32
CA VAL A 130 3.52 13.14 7.08
C VAL A 130 2.94 14.13 6.05
N VAL A 131 2.42 13.63 4.94
CA VAL A 131 1.79 14.48 3.91
C VAL A 131 0.57 15.21 4.47
N LYS A 132 -0.29 14.52 5.22
CA LYS A 132 -1.46 15.11 5.89
C LYS A 132 -1.07 16.25 6.83
N ALA A 133 0.00 16.09 7.60
CA ALA A 133 0.51 17.15 8.48
C ALA A 133 0.97 18.37 7.66
N LYS A 134 1.69 18.15 6.55
CA LYS A 134 2.11 19.24 5.65
C LYS A 134 0.94 19.96 5.00
N ILE A 135 -0.10 19.23 4.59
CA ILE A 135 -1.35 19.82 4.09
C ILE A 135 -2.00 20.70 5.18
N LYS A 136 -2.06 20.21 6.41
CA LYS A 136 -2.60 20.95 7.55
C LYS A 136 -1.82 22.25 7.81
N GLU A 137 -0.48 22.19 7.80
CA GLU A 137 0.40 23.37 7.89
C GLU A 137 0.11 24.42 6.80
N LEU A 138 -0.15 23.99 5.56
CA LEU A 138 -0.47 24.91 4.45
C LEU A 138 -1.78 25.67 4.65
N TYR A 139 -2.76 25.07 5.32
CA TYR A 139 -4.05 25.70 5.59
C TYR A 139 -4.10 26.46 6.92
N GLY A 140 -3.03 26.41 7.74
CA GLY A 140 -2.98 27.08 9.04
C GLY A 140 -3.98 26.55 10.07
N ILE A 141 -4.42 25.29 9.94
CA ILE A 141 -5.35 24.60 10.84
C ILE A 141 -4.56 23.72 11.81
#